data_AF-A0A960D5B8-F1
#
_entry.id   AF-A0A960D5B8-F1
#
_cell.length_a   1.000
_cell.length_b   1.000
_cell.length_c   1.000
_cell.angle_alpha   90.00
_cell.angle_beta   90.00
_cell.angle_gamma   90.00
#
_symmetry.space_group_name_H-M   'P 1'
#
loop_
_entity.id
_entity.type
_entity.pdbx_description
1 polymer ?
#
loop_
_entity_poly.entity_id
_entity_poly.type
_entity_poly.pdbx_seq_one_letter_code
_entity_poly.pdbx_strand_id
1 'polypeptide(L)'
;MPAPLPQPVLAPLTPAAIFLIATIDEGGEAAVNEALPGLAGLVRAVGFRDPSKNLSMVTSIGSDAWDRLFSGPRPAELHPFVELHGARHHAPSTPGDLLFHIRAEVLDVCFELAGQVAKSMAGAITIVDEVHGFKFFDNRDLLGFVDGTENPDGPVAVSASQIGAEDPDFAGGCYVHVQKYLHDMASWEALSVTEQERVIGRT
;
A
#
# COMPACT_ATOMS: atom_id res chain seq x y z
N MET A 1 -6.78 12.90 24.91
CA MET A 1 -6.14 12.08 23.86
C MET A 1 -5.45 13.05 22.92
N PRO A 2 -4.19 12.82 22.50
CA PRO A 2 -3.61 13.60 21.41
C PRO A 2 -4.47 13.44 20.14
N ALA A 3 -4.39 14.41 19.23
CA ALA A 3 -5.05 14.29 17.93
C ALA A 3 -4.60 12.99 17.23
N PRO A 4 -5.48 12.32 16.46
CA PRO A 4 -5.08 11.17 15.66
C PRO A 4 -3.89 11.55 14.77
N LEU A 5 -2.85 10.72 14.79
CA LEU A 5 -1.69 10.92 13.93
C LEU A 5 -1.90 10.08 12.66
N PRO A 6 -1.88 10.70 11.47
CA PRO A 6 -1.91 9.96 10.22
C PRO A 6 -0.77 8.94 10.15
N GLN A 7 -1.06 7.78 9.55
CA GLN A 7 -0.01 6.84 9.15
C GLN A 7 0.91 7.51 8.10
N PRO A 8 2.15 7.03 7.91
CA PRO A 8 3.15 7.69 7.06
C PRO A 8 2.89 7.52 5.55
N VAL A 9 1.68 7.82 5.07
CA VAL A 9 1.26 7.75 3.67
C VAL A 9 2.17 8.61 2.79
N LEU A 10 2.50 9.81 3.26
CA LEU A 10 3.35 10.78 2.56
C LEU A 10 4.85 10.62 2.82
N ALA A 11 5.29 9.54 3.49
CA ALA A 11 6.71 9.29 3.63
C ALA A 11 7.36 9.08 2.24
N PRO A 12 8.61 9.53 2.06
CA PRO A 12 9.30 9.46 0.77
C PRO A 12 9.47 8.01 0.30
N LEU A 13 9.72 7.86 -1.00
CA LEU A 13 10.06 6.56 -1.59
C LEU A 13 11.37 6.04 -0.99
N THR A 14 11.40 4.74 -0.72
CA THR A 14 12.58 4.05 -0.20
C THR A 14 13.06 2.98 -1.20
N PRO A 15 14.34 2.61 -1.18
CA PRO A 15 14.91 1.56 -2.02
C PRO A 15 14.23 0.19 -1.94
N ALA A 16 13.64 -0.18 -0.80
CA ALA A 16 12.98 -1.46 -0.61
C ALA A 16 11.55 -1.29 -0.11
N ALA A 17 10.65 -2.15 -0.59
CA ALA A 17 9.28 -2.23 -0.13
C ALA A 17 8.79 -3.68 -0.09
N ILE A 18 7.83 -3.99 0.78
CA ILE A 18 7.03 -5.20 0.73
C ILE A 18 5.56 -4.80 0.76
N PHE A 19 4.79 -5.34 -0.18
CA PHE A 19 3.35 -5.30 -0.19
C PHE A 19 2.84 -6.67 0.22
N LEU A 20 2.13 -6.76 1.35
CA LEU A 20 1.41 -7.95 1.77
C LEU A 20 -0.09 -7.69 1.67
N ILE A 21 -0.78 -8.51 0.89
CA ILE A 21 -2.24 -8.51 0.81
C ILE A 21 -2.73 -9.80 1.48
N ALA A 22 -3.67 -9.66 2.42
CA ALA A 22 -4.24 -10.79 3.15
C ALA A 22 -5.76 -10.78 3.12
N THR A 23 -6.37 -11.96 3.15
CA THR A 23 -7.79 -12.17 3.48
C THR A 23 -7.91 -12.62 4.92
N ILE A 24 -8.97 -12.22 5.61
CA ILE A 24 -9.30 -12.66 6.96
C ILE A 24 -10.09 -13.95 6.84
N ASP A 25 -9.57 -15.01 7.45
CA ASP A 25 -10.21 -16.32 7.47
C ASP A 25 -11.50 -16.27 8.32
N GLU A 26 -12.45 -17.16 8.05
CA GLU A 26 -13.71 -17.23 8.81
C GLU A 26 -13.45 -17.45 10.31
N GLY A 27 -13.95 -16.54 11.16
CA GLY A 27 -13.71 -16.55 12.61
C GLY A 27 -12.41 -15.88 13.05
N GLY A 28 -11.59 -15.39 12.10
CA GLY A 28 -10.34 -14.67 12.36
C GLY A 28 -10.53 -13.20 12.75
N GLU A 29 -11.74 -12.64 12.61
CA GLU A 29 -12.02 -11.21 12.77
C GLU A 29 -11.61 -10.67 14.14
N ALA A 30 -11.91 -11.41 15.22
CA ALA A 30 -11.56 -10.99 16.56
C ALA A 30 -10.04 -10.92 16.77
N ALA A 31 -9.31 -11.94 16.31
CA ALA A 31 -7.85 -11.97 16.41
C ALA A 31 -7.19 -10.85 15.59
N VAL A 32 -7.72 -10.56 14.39
CA VAL A 32 -7.26 -9.44 13.57
C VAL A 32 -7.55 -8.11 14.26
N ASN A 33 -8.78 -7.89 14.72
CA ASN A 33 -9.17 -6.66 15.41
C ASN A 33 -8.30 -6.39 16.66
N GLU A 34 -8.04 -7.42 17.47
CA GLU A 34 -7.16 -7.34 18.65
C GLU A 34 -5.69 -7.06 18.29
N ALA A 35 -5.23 -7.54 17.13
CA ALA A 35 -3.85 -7.34 16.68
C ALA A 35 -3.59 -5.93 16.10
N LEU A 36 -4.59 -5.30 15.47
CA LEU A 36 -4.44 -4.01 14.77
C LEU A 36 -3.78 -2.91 15.64
N PRO A 37 -4.19 -2.65 16.90
CA PRO A 37 -3.56 -1.64 17.75
C PRO A 37 -2.06 -1.91 18.04
N GLY A 38 -1.63 -3.18 17.96
CA GLY A 38 -0.26 -3.61 18.23
C GLY A 38 0.73 -3.36 17.08
N LEU A 39 0.24 -3.16 15.85
CA LEU A 39 1.07 -3.07 14.65
C LEU A 39 2.07 -1.91 14.69
N ALA A 40 1.66 -0.74 15.19
CA ALA A 40 2.57 0.39 15.38
C ALA A 40 3.69 0.08 16.39
N GLY A 41 3.43 -0.82 17.34
CA GLY A 41 4.44 -1.36 18.27
C GLY A 41 5.48 -2.22 17.55
N LEU A 42 5.07 -3.06 16.59
CA LEU A 42 5.98 -3.88 15.78
C LEU A 42 6.91 -3.00 14.92
N VAL A 43 6.37 -1.97 14.26
CA VAL A 43 7.17 -1.01 13.49
C VAL A 43 8.26 -0.38 14.36
N ARG A 44 7.90 0.07 15.57
CA ARG A 44 8.87 0.62 16.53
C ARG A 44 9.89 -0.42 16.99
N ALA A 45 9.46 -1.64 17.31
CA ALA A 45 10.35 -2.68 17.81
C ALA A 45 11.41 -3.08 16.78
N VAL A 46 11.03 -3.22 15.51
CA VAL A 46 11.95 -3.54 14.42
C VAL A 46 12.79 -2.32 14.05
N GLY A 47 12.17 -1.16 13.85
CA GLY A 47 12.83 0.06 13.38
C GLY A 47 13.77 0.69 14.41
N PHE A 48 13.51 0.53 15.71
CA PHE A 48 14.38 1.08 16.77
C PHE A 48 15.77 0.45 16.78
N ARG A 49 15.93 -0.75 16.24
CA ARG A 49 17.24 -1.43 16.14
C ARG A 49 18.21 -0.67 15.24
N ASP A 50 17.69 -0.01 14.21
CA ASP A 50 18.46 0.84 13.31
C ASP A 50 17.54 1.91 12.67
N PRO A 51 17.40 3.08 13.31
CA PRO A 51 16.57 4.17 12.80
C PRO A 51 17.00 4.70 11.43
N SER A 52 18.26 4.52 11.04
CA SER A 52 18.77 5.00 9.75
C SER A 52 18.15 4.27 8.56
N LYS A 53 17.54 3.10 8.79
CA LYS A 53 16.85 2.32 7.77
C LYS A 53 15.46 2.85 7.42
N ASN A 54 14.98 3.89 8.10
CA ASN A 54 13.70 4.57 7.81
C ASN A 54 12.51 3.61 7.66
N LEU A 55 12.43 2.57 8.50
CA LEU A 55 11.34 1.59 8.44
C LEU A 55 9.99 2.25 8.71
N SER A 56 9.04 2.04 7.81
CA SER A 56 7.66 2.48 7.94
C SER A 56 6.69 1.42 7.43
N MET A 57 5.45 1.49 7.89
CA MET A 57 4.36 0.65 7.41
C MET A 57 3.07 1.47 7.37
N VAL A 58 2.28 1.28 6.32
CA VAL A 58 0.89 1.70 6.26
C VAL A 58 0.02 0.45 6.27
N THR A 59 -0.93 0.39 7.20
CA THR A 59 -1.96 -0.65 7.28
C THR A 59 -3.26 -0.11 6.71
N SER A 60 -3.86 -0.82 5.76
CA SER A 60 -5.13 -0.48 5.13
C SER A 60 -6.13 -1.63 5.27
N ILE A 61 -7.41 -1.29 5.42
CA ILE A 61 -8.50 -2.25 5.62
C ILE A 61 -9.41 -2.19 4.40
N GLY A 62 -9.70 -3.35 3.83
CA GLY A 62 -10.62 -3.51 2.70
C GLY A 62 -12.05 -3.13 3.07
N SER A 63 -12.83 -2.73 2.07
CA SER A 63 -14.24 -2.37 2.22
C SER A 63 -15.05 -3.39 3.02
N ASP A 64 -14.98 -4.65 2.62
CA ASP A 64 -15.87 -5.68 3.19
C ASP A 64 -15.33 -6.16 4.55
N ALA A 65 -14.00 -6.09 4.72
CA ALA A 65 -13.34 -6.32 6.00
C ALA A 65 -13.70 -5.26 7.04
N TRP A 66 -13.93 -4.00 6.64
CA TRP A 66 -14.31 -2.93 7.56
C TRP A 66 -15.56 -3.29 8.36
N ASP A 67 -16.60 -3.75 7.68
CA ASP A 67 -17.89 -4.09 8.29
C ASP A 67 -17.82 -5.36 9.15
N ARG A 68 -16.85 -6.23 8.87
CA ARG A 68 -16.55 -7.43 9.67
C ARG A 68 -15.76 -7.10 10.94
N LEU A 69 -14.89 -6.10 10.88
CA LEU A 69 -13.95 -5.75 11.95
C LEU A 69 -14.48 -4.68 12.90
N PHE A 70 -15.37 -3.79 12.44
CA PHE A 70 -15.78 -2.62 13.20
C PHE A 70 -17.31 -2.47 13.24
N SER A 71 -17.85 -2.06 14.39
CA SER A 71 -19.26 -1.77 14.58
C SER A 71 -19.59 -0.26 14.56
N GLY A 72 -18.62 0.57 14.21
CA GLY A 72 -18.69 2.03 14.23
C GLY A 72 -19.11 2.63 12.89
N PRO A 73 -18.99 3.96 12.72
CA PRO A 73 -19.14 4.58 11.41
C PRO A 73 -18.11 4.01 10.41
N ARG A 74 -18.34 4.30 9.13
CA ARG A 74 -17.49 3.89 8.02
C ARG A 74 -17.03 5.12 7.25
N PRO A 75 -15.80 5.15 6.70
CA PRO A 75 -15.38 6.25 5.85
C PRO A 75 -16.33 6.42 4.66
N ALA A 76 -16.74 7.65 4.38
CA ALA A 76 -17.89 7.95 3.52
C ALA A 76 -17.79 7.36 2.10
N GLU A 77 -16.57 7.25 1.56
CA GLU A 77 -16.31 6.74 0.20
C GLU A 77 -15.65 5.35 0.20
N LEU A 78 -15.59 4.66 1.34
CA LEU A 78 -15.03 3.31 1.37
C LEU A 78 -15.98 2.34 0.65
N HIS A 79 -15.52 1.75 -0.44
CA HIS A 79 -16.23 0.70 -1.18
C HIS A 79 -15.24 -0.24 -1.89
N PRO A 80 -15.66 -1.44 -2.35
CA PRO A 80 -14.78 -2.31 -3.12
C PRO A 80 -14.35 -1.63 -4.42
N PHE A 81 -13.19 -2.02 -4.96
CA PHE A 81 -12.76 -1.54 -6.26
C PHE A 81 -13.82 -1.87 -7.32
N VAL A 82 -14.24 -0.85 -8.07
CA VAL A 82 -15.21 -1.00 -9.15
C VAL A 82 -14.48 -1.47 -10.40
N GLU A 83 -14.78 -2.69 -10.86
CA GLU A 83 -14.17 -3.23 -12.07
C GLU A 83 -14.38 -2.34 -13.29
N LEU A 84 -13.33 -2.21 -14.10
CA LEU A 84 -13.39 -1.43 -15.34
C LEU A 84 -13.21 -2.35 -16.55
N HIS A 85 -14.24 -2.41 -17.39
CA HIS A 85 -14.26 -3.21 -18.61
C HIS A 85 -14.14 -2.28 -19.83
N GLY A 86 -12.96 -2.26 -20.44
CA GLY A 86 -12.70 -1.56 -21.69
C GLY A 86 -12.83 -2.48 -22.91
N ALA A 87 -12.74 -1.90 -24.11
CA ALA A 87 -12.81 -2.67 -25.36
C ALA A 87 -11.65 -3.66 -25.54
N ARG A 88 -10.50 -3.40 -24.91
CA ARG A 88 -9.28 -4.22 -24.98
C ARG A 88 -8.73 -4.61 -23.61
N HIS A 89 -8.82 -3.71 -22.63
CA HIS A 89 -8.22 -3.87 -21.31
C HIS A 89 -9.30 -4.04 -20.24
N HIS A 90 -8.97 -4.80 -19.20
CA HIS A 90 -9.83 -5.08 -18.07
C HIS A 90 -9.04 -4.81 -16.78
N ALA A 91 -9.60 -3.98 -15.89
CA ALA A 91 -9.10 -3.82 -14.53
C ALA A 91 -10.00 -4.65 -13.59
N PRO A 92 -9.58 -5.87 -13.19
CA PRO A 92 -10.36 -6.73 -12.31
C PRO A 92 -10.41 -6.21 -10.88
N SER A 93 -11.42 -6.65 -10.13
CA SER A 93 -11.51 -6.49 -8.68
C SER A 93 -11.14 -7.83 -8.04
N THR A 94 -10.05 -7.85 -7.26
CA THR A 94 -9.52 -9.07 -6.66
C THR A 94 -9.61 -9.01 -5.13
N PRO A 95 -9.68 -10.15 -4.42
CA PRO A 95 -9.78 -10.16 -2.96
C PRO A 95 -8.62 -9.46 -2.25
N GLY A 96 -8.92 -8.84 -1.11
CA GLY A 96 -7.95 -8.20 -0.23
C GLY A 96 -8.63 -7.50 0.95
N ASP A 97 -8.53 -8.10 2.14
CA ASP A 97 -9.13 -7.57 3.37
C ASP A 97 -8.15 -6.66 4.12
N LEU A 98 -6.85 -6.95 4.04
CA LEU A 98 -5.79 -6.21 4.69
C LEU A 98 -4.66 -5.95 3.70
N LEU A 99 -4.12 -4.74 3.70
CA LEU A 99 -2.89 -4.38 3.01
C LEU A 99 -1.88 -3.86 4.03
N PHE A 100 -0.67 -4.41 3.97
CA PHE A 100 0.50 -3.89 4.67
C PHE A 100 1.52 -3.40 3.63
N HIS A 101 1.65 -2.09 3.52
CA HIS A 101 2.66 -1.45 2.68
C HIS A 101 3.86 -1.07 3.55
N ILE A 102 4.90 -1.92 3.50
CA ILE A 102 6.10 -1.80 4.31
C ILE A 102 7.23 -1.22 3.46
N ARG A 103 7.96 -0.24 3.99
CA ARG A 103 9.01 0.49 3.28
C ARG A 103 10.23 0.73 4.17
N ALA A 104 11.42 0.60 3.61
CA ALA A 104 12.68 0.91 4.29
C ALA A 104 13.84 1.11 3.29
N GLU A 105 14.96 1.62 3.78
CA GLU A 105 16.21 1.76 3.01
C GLU A 105 16.81 0.41 2.57
N VAL A 106 16.48 -0.66 3.29
CA VAL A 106 17.00 -2.01 3.04
C VAL A 106 15.91 -3.06 3.29
N LEU A 107 15.94 -4.15 2.51
CA LEU A 107 14.88 -5.16 2.51
C LEU A 107 14.82 -6.00 3.79
N ASP A 108 15.92 -6.15 4.52
CA ASP A 108 16.00 -7.03 5.70
C ASP A 108 15.01 -6.65 6.81
N VAL A 109 14.86 -5.35 7.09
CA VAL A 109 13.90 -4.85 8.09
C VAL A 109 12.45 -4.88 7.59
N CYS A 110 12.23 -4.75 6.28
CA CYS A 110 10.90 -4.98 5.69
C CYS A 110 10.50 -6.44 5.89
N PHE A 111 11.41 -7.36 5.57
CA PHE A 111 11.18 -8.81 5.69
C PHE A 111 10.93 -9.23 7.15
N GLU A 112 11.74 -8.70 8.09
CA GLU A 112 11.52 -8.95 9.52
C GLU A 112 10.15 -8.46 9.99
N LEU A 113 9.76 -7.23 9.61
CA LEU A 113 8.45 -6.69 9.99
C LEU A 113 7.30 -7.48 9.36
N ALA A 114 7.38 -7.81 8.07
CA ALA A 114 6.43 -8.65 7.36
C ALA A 114 6.20 -9.98 8.11
N GLY A 115 7.28 -10.64 8.53
CA GLY A 115 7.22 -11.86 9.32
C GLY A 115 6.57 -11.67 10.70
N GLN A 116 6.81 -10.55 11.38
CA GLN A 116 6.17 -10.26 12.67
C GLN A 116 4.67 -9.98 12.54
N VAL A 117 4.26 -9.27 11.49
CA VAL A 117 2.84 -9.02 11.18
C VAL A 117 2.10 -10.32 10.90
N ALA A 118 2.66 -11.17 10.03
CA ALA A 118 2.06 -12.48 9.74
C ALA A 118 1.95 -13.36 11.00
N LYS A 119 2.98 -13.34 11.87
CA LYS A 119 2.96 -14.07 13.15
C LYS A 119 1.91 -13.54 14.13
N SER A 120 1.70 -12.22 14.20
CA SER A 120 0.74 -11.63 15.14
C SER A 120 -0.72 -11.96 14.79
N MET A 121 -0.98 -12.36 13.55
CA MET A 121 -2.30 -12.75 13.04
C MET A 121 -2.33 -14.22 12.58
N ALA A 122 -1.40 -15.04 13.06
CA ALA A 122 -1.26 -16.42 12.63
C ALA A 122 -2.55 -17.23 12.87
N GLY A 123 -3.04 -17.90 11.83
CA GLY A 123 -4.27 -18.69 11.88
C GLY A 123 -5.57 -17.87 11.80
N ALA A 124 -5.48 -16.55 11.63
CA ALA A 124 -6.63 -15.67 11.41
C ALA A 124 -6.66 -15.03 10.01
N ILE A 125 -5.54 -15.08 9.30
CA ILE A 125 -5.41 -14.52 7.95
C ILE A 125 -4.69 -15.48 7.01
N THR A 126 -5.02 -15.36 5.73
CA THR A 126 -4.31 -15.98 4.61
C THR A 126 -3.65 -14.88 3.76
N ILE A 127 -2.33 -14.96 3.56
CA ILE A 127 -1.62 -14.06 2.61
C ILE A 127 -1.97 -14.52 1.19
N VAL A 128 -2.62 -13.65 0.42
CA VAL A 128 -3.09 -13.92 -0.95
C VAL A 128 -2.19 -13.30 -2.02
N ASP A 129 -1.43 -12.27 -1.68
CA ASP A 129 -0.37 -11.74 -2.55
C ASP A 129 0.77 -11.15 -1.72
N GLU A 130 1.99 -11.36 -2.19
CA GLU A 130 3.21 -10.83 -1.57
C GLU A 130 4.16 -10.37 -2.68
N VAL A 131 4.52 -9.08 -2.67
CA VAL A 131 5.42 -8.49 -3.65
C VAL A 131 6.53 -7.72 -2.95
N HIS A 132 7.78 -8.05 -3.28
CA HIS A 132 8.97 -7.35 -2.79
C HIS A 132 9.39 -6.35 -3.86
N GLY A 133 9.12 -5.07 -3.60
CA GLY A 133 9.48 -3.97 -4.47
C GLY A 133 10.91 -3.50 -4.22
N PHE A 134 11.52 -3.00 -5.29
CA PHE A 134 12.84 -2.37 -5.24
C PHE A 134 12.82 -1.09 -6.07
N LYS A 135 13.60 -0.10 -5.65
CA LYS A 135 13.89 1.06 -6.48
C LYS A 135 14.80 0.64 -7.63
N PHE A 136 14.37 0.92 -8.85
CA PHE A 136 15.17 0.68 -10.04
C PHE A 136 15.84 1.98 -10.48
N PHE A 137 17.18 1.96 -10.53
CA PHE A 137 18.02 3.12 -10.87
C PHE A 137 17.59 4.44 -10.18
N ASP A 138 17.40 5.50 -10.96
CA ASP A 138 17.04 6.87 -10.60
C ASP A 138 15.52 7.09 -10.47
N ASN A 139 14.83 6.16 -9.79
CA ASN A 139 13.36 6.09 -9.67
C ASN A 139 12.66 5.78 -11.00
N ARG A 140 13.19 4.81 -11.75
CA ARG A 140 12.56 4.33 -12.96
C ARG A 140 11.62 3.18 -12.66
N ASP A 141 10.59 3.03 -13.49
CA ASP A 141 9.86 1.78 -13.62
C ASP A 141 10.67 0.75 -14.43
N LEU A 142 10.14 -0.46 -14.56
CA LEU A 142 10.77 -1.51 -15.38
C LEU A 142 10.71 -1.22 -16.89
N LEU A 143 9.85 -0.30 -17.32
CA LEU A 143 9.78 0.16 -18.71
C LEU A 143 10.89 1.16 -19.05
N GLY A 144 11.62 1.63 -18.05
CA GLY A 144 12.78 2.49 -18.18
C GLY A 144 12.47 3.98 -18.04
N PHE A 145 11.27 4.37 -17.63
CA PHE A 145 10.86 5.77 -17.48
C PHE A 145 10.81 6.18 -16.01
N VAL A 146 11.14 7.45 -15.73
CA VAL A 146 11.05 7.97 -14.36
C VAL A 146 9.58 8.02 -13.92
N ASP A 147 9.27 7.35 -12.82
CA ASP A 147 7.92 7.26 -12.28
C ASP A 147 7.78 8.10 -11.00
N GLY A 148 6.62 8.73 -10.83
CA GLY A 148 6.31 9.60 -9.70
C GLY A 148 6.72 11.06 -9.86
N THR A 149 7.11 11.51 -11.06
CA THR A 149 7.53 12.92 -11.30
C THR A 149 6.41 13.92 -11.03
N GLU A 150 5.15 13.56 -11.32
CA GLU A 150 3.99 14.44 -11.12
C GLU A 150 3.32 14.27 -9.74
N ASN A 151 3.94 13.51 -8.83
CA ASN A 151 3.38 13.35 -7.50
C ASN A 151 3.37 14.70 -6.76
N PRO A 152 2.26 15.08 -6.11
CA PRO A 152 2.20 16.31 -5.35
C PRO A 152 3.14 16.25 -4.15
N ASP A 153 3.60 17.40 -3.69
CA ASP A 153 4.43 17.54 -2.50
C ASP A 153 3.81 18.48 -1.45
N GLY A 154 4.38 18.45 -0.24
CA GLY A 154 4.02 19.35 0.84
C GLY A 154 2.50 19.43 1.12
N PRO A 155 1.93 20.64 1.27
CA PRO A 155 0.50 20.82 1.54
C PRO A 155 -0.42 20.28 0.45
N VAL A 156 0.02 20.27 -0.82
CA VAL A 156 -0.78 19.73 -1.93
C VAL A 156 -0.92 18.23 -1.80
N ALA A 157 0.15 17.53 -1.41
CA ALA A 157 0.12 16.10 -1.15
C ALA A 157 -0.84 15.74 -0.01
N VAL A 158 -0.85 16.56 1.07
CA VAL A 158 -1.78 16.37 2.19
C VAL A 158 -3.22 16.51 1.70
N SER A 159 -3.53 17.60 1.00
CA SER A 159 -4.88 17.85 0.48
C SER A 159 -5.35 16.82 -0.55
N ALA A 160 -4.43 16.19 -1.29
CA ALA A 160 -4.77 15.21 -2.32
C ALA A 160 -4.93 13.77 -1.78
N SER A 161 -4.40 13.47 -0.59
CA SER A 161 -4.35 12.09 -0.07
C SER A 161 -5.06 11.87 1.26
N GLN A 162 -5.19 12.91 2.09
CA GLN A 162 -5.76 12.76 3.43
C GLN A 162 -7.23 13.19 3.46
N ILE A 163 -8.05 12.37 4.09
CA ILE A 163 -9.42 12.71 4.46
C ILE A 163 -9.37 13.92 5.39
N GLY A 164 -10.15 14.94 5.06
CA GLY A 164 -10.23 16.22 5.77
C GLY A 164 -11.52 16.40 6.55
N ALA A 165 -11.98 17.65 6.61
CA ALA A 165 -13.18 18.03 7.36
C ALA A 165 -14.49 17.58 6.69
N GLU A 166 -14.42 17.08 5.45
CA GLU A 166 -15.54 16.46 4.74
C GLU A 166 -16.00 15.14 5.37
N ASP A 167 -15.11 14.45 6.10
CA ASP A 167 -15.44 13.24 6.87
C ASP A 167 -14.66 13.22 8.20
N PRO A 168 -15.09 14.02 9.19
CA PRO A 168 -14.29 14.38 10.36
C PRO A 168 -13.96 13.21 11.30
N ASP A 169 -14.78 12.16 11.31
CA ASP A 169 -14.54 10.95 12.10
C ASP A 169 -13.34 10.13 11.57
N PHE A 170 -12.98 10.33 10.30
CA PHE A 170 -11.89 9.66 9.59
C PHE A 170 -10.78 10.60 9.14
N ALA A 171 -10.78 11.86 9.60
CA ALA A 171 -9.79 12.85 9.25
C ALA A 171 -8.35 12.36 9.51
N GLY A 172 -7.47 12.54 8.53
CA GLY A 172 -6.11 12.00 8.51
C GLY A 172 -5.98 10.57 7.96
N GLY A 173 -7.10 9.89 7.67
CA GLY A 173 -7.15 8.66 6.89
C GLY A 173 -6.85 8.89 5.41
N CYS A 174 -6.76 7.82 4.63
CA CYS A 174 -6.48 7.87 3.19
C CYS A 174 -7.11 6.65 2.50
N TYR A 175 -7.66 6.86 1.30
CA TYR A 175 -8.11 5.76 0.44
C TYR A 175 -6.94 5.32 -0.46
N VAL A 176 -6.71 4.01 -0.54
CA VAL A 176 -5.67 3.42 -1.38
C VAL A 176 -6.24 2.36 -2.31
N HIS A 177 -5.77 2.37 -3.55
CA HIS A 177 -5.99 1.32 -4.53
C HIS A 177 -4.65 0.70 -4.91
N VAL A 178 -4.61 -0.62 -5.06
CA VAL A 178 -3.41 -1.35 -5.51
C VAL A 178 -3.74 -2.19 -6.72
N GLN A 179 -2.82 -2.23 -7.69
CA GLN A 179 -2.92 -3.03 -8.89
C GLN A 179 -1.53 -3.60 -9.20
N LYS A 180 -1.45 -4.92 -9.44
CA LYS A 180 -0.21 -5.57 -9.84
C LYS A 180 -0.18 -5.71 -11.36
N TYR A 181 0.71 -4.98 -12.00
CA TYR A 181 0.93 -5.06 -13.44
C TYR A 181 2.06 -6.03 -13.77
N LEU A 182 1.83 -6.86 -14.79
CA LEU A 182 2.86 -7.65 -15.43
C LEU A 182 3.12 -7.05 -16.82
N HIS A 183 4.36 -6.71 -17.09
CA HIS A 183 4.76 -6.11 -18.35
C HIS A 183 5.23 -7.18 -19.34
N ASP A 184 4.76 -7.09 -20.60
CA ASP A 184 5.36 -7.82 -21.72
C ASP A 184 6.61 -7.08 -22.19
N MET A 185 7.74 -7.39 -21.54
CA MET A 185 9.01 -6.73 -21.81
C MET A 185 9.51 -7.01 -23.23
N ALA A 186 9.23 -8.18 -23.80
CA ALA A 186 9.66 -8.50 -25.16
C ALA A 186 8.97 -7.61 -26.20
N SER A 187 7.66 -7.41 -26.05
CA SER A 187 6.91 -6.49 -26.91
C SER A 187 7.32 -5.03 -26.68
N TRP A 188 7.60 -4.65 -25.43
CA TRP A 188 8.03 -3.29 -25.10
C TRP A 188 9.41 -2.94 -25.69
N GLU A 189 10.39 -3.82 -25.53
CA GLU A 189 11.76 -3.64 -26.01
C GLU A 189 11.87 -3.73 -27.54
N ALA A 190 10.86 -4.29 -28.22
CA ALA A 190 10.78 -4.28 -29.67
C ALA A 190 10.39 -2.91 -30.26
N LEU A 191 9.82 -2.02 -29.45
CA LEU A 191 9.52 -0.64 -29.86
C LEU A 191 10.81 0.18 -29.93
N SER A 192 10.87 1.12 -30.88
CA SER A 192 11.91 2.14 -30.86
C SER A 192 11.74 3.08 -29.66
N VAL A 193 12.82 3.74 -29.21
CA VAL A 193 12.77 4.72 -28.11
C VAL A 193 11.70 5.79 -28.39
N THR A 194 11.63 6.32 -29.61
CA THR A 194 10.62 7.32 -29.98
C THR A 194 9.18 6.79 -29.89
N GLU A 195 8.95 5.49 -30.12
CA GLU A 195 7.62 4.89 -29.91
C GLU A 195 7.31 4.71 -28.43
N GLN A 196 8.29 4.30 -27.63
CA GLN A 196 8.15 4.22 -26.17
C GLN A 196 7.83 5.60 -25.56
N GLU A 197 8.56 6.64 -25.95
CA GLU A 197 8.32 8.03 -25.54
C GLU A 197 6.91 8.52 -25.90
N ARG A 198 6.37 8.10 -27.05
CA ARG A 198 4.99 8.43 -27.45
C ARG A 198 3.93 7.68 -26.63
N VAL A 199 4.22 6.46 -26.20
CA VAL A 199 3.33 5.69 -25.32
C VAL A 199 3.27 6.33 -23.93
N ILE A 200 4.43 6.72 -23.38
CA ILE A 200 4.53 7.32 -22.03
C ILE A 200 4.17 8.81 -22.04
N GLY A 201 4.45 9.52 -23.13
CA GLY A 201 4.26 10.96 -23.26
C GLY A 201 5.42 11.80 -22.69
N ARG A 202 6.60 11.21 -22.48
CA ARG A 202 7.81 11.85 -21.93
C ARG A 202 9.08 11.30 -22.61
N THR A 203 10.20 12.01 -22.47
CA THR A 203 11.55 11.59 -22.89
C THR A 203 12.37 11.08 -21.71
#